data_AF-A0A517Y0L4-F1
#
_entry.id   AF-A0A517Y0L4-F1
#
_cell.length_a   1.000
_cell.length_b   1.000
_cell.length_c   1.000
_cell.angle_alpha   90.00
_cell.angle_beta   90.00
_cell.angle_gamma   90.00
#
_symmetry.space_group_name_H-M   'P 1'
#
loop_
_entity.id
_entity.type
_entity.pdbx_description
1 polymer ?
#
loop_
_entity_poly.entity_id
_entity_poly.type
_entity_poly.pdbx_seq_one_letter_code
_entity_poly.pdbx_strand_id
1 'polypeptide(L)'
;MAIVNYGLFWQREEVNWKPGQGGQFRLLGRNGVNKPGLRVADFREQTGVYILYGNYGVFRVGIVTESRLGIRLRDHHTNYSEHEWDRFSWFGFRAVDWSPDETGVCGLNDTRYLDAEAWIRDIESLLIRAMGPTGQRIENFRYEERWEQVPESDAVYWLNKVRPAGDD
;
A
#
# COMPACT_ATOMS: atom_id res chain seq x y z
N MET A 1 10.32 14.49 -4.07
CA MET A 1 9.02 13.81 -3.88
C MET A 1 9.22 12.77 -2.79
N ALA A 2 8.37 12.77 -1.79
CA ALA A 2 8.42 11.90 -0.63
C ALA A 2 7.68 10.58 -0.88
N ILE A 3 6.48 10.63 -1.47
CA ILE A 3 5.65 9.47 -1.80
C ILE A 3 6.18 8.82 -3.08
N VAL A 4 6.62 7.58 -2.96
CA VAL A 4 7.23 6.81 -4.06
C VAL A 4 6.33 5.67 -4.55
N ASN A 5 5.43 5.19 -3.71
CA ASN A 5 4.41 4.21 -4.11
C ASN A 5 3.10 4.43 -3.38
N TYR A 6 2.01 3.95 -3.97
CA TYR A 6 0.69 4.09 -3.39
C TYR A 6 -0.26 2.98 -3.84
N GLY A 7 -1.22 2.65 -2.98
CA GLY A 7 -2.38 1.82 -3.26
C GLY A 7 -3.66 2.60 -3.02
N LEU A 8 -4.63 2.49 -3.94
CA LEU A 8 -5.91 3.20 -3.82
C LEU A 8 -7.06 2.23 -3.64
N PHE A 9 -7.90 2.52 -2.65
CA PHE A 9 -9.19 1.84 -2.42
C PHE A 9 -9.07 0.30 -2.36
N TRP A 10 -8.01 -0.19 -1.73
CA TRP A 10 -7.86 -1.59 -1.43
C TRP A 10 -8.99 -2.03 -0.49
N GLN A 11 -9.58 -3.18 -0.77
CA GLN A 11 -10.67 -3.78 -0.01
C GLN A 11 -10.11 -4.36 1.28
N ARG A 12 -10.75 -4.04 2.40
CA ARG A 12 -10.39 -4.55 3.72
C ARG A 12 -10.57 -6.07 3.76
N GLU A 13 -11.64 -6.57 3.16
CA GLU A 13 -12.05 -7.98 3.19
C GLU A 13 -11.13 -8.88 2.36
N GLU A 14 -10.39 -8.30 1.41
CA GLU A 14 -9.45 -9.03 0.56
C GLU A 14 -8.06 -9.17 1.21
N VAL A 15 -7.89 -8.75 2.45
CA VAL A 15 -6.67 -8.93 3.24
C VAL A 15 -6.89 -10.02 4.28
N ASN A 16 -6.01 -11.02 4.30
CA ASN A 16 -6.02 -12.02 5.37
C ASN A 16 -5.39 -11.46 6.65
N TRP A 17 -6.19 -10.80 7.49
CA TRP A 17 -5.74 -10.15 8.74
C TRP A 17 -5.26 -11.13 9.82
N LYS A 18 -5.71 -12.38 9.78
CA LYS A 18 -5.46 -13.41 10.80
C LYS A 18 -5.27 -14.79 10.16
N PRO A 19 -4.13 -15.05 9.51
CA PRO A 19 -3.92 -16.24 8.67
C PRO A 19 -3.72 -17.55 9.44
N GLY A 20 -3.99 -17.58 10.75
CA GLY A 20 -3.87 -18.77 11.58
C GLY A 20 -2.42 -19.24 11.80
N GLN A 21 -2.28 -20.46 12.31
CA GLN A 21 -0.98 -21.03 12.66
C GLN A 21 -0.16 -21.37 11.40
N GLY A 22 1.08 -20.88 11.34
CA GLY A 22 1.98 -21.08 10.20
C GLY A 22 1.74 -20.13 9.01
N GLY A 23 0.64 -19.37 9.03
CA GLY A 23 0.37 -18.32 8.04
C GLY A 23 1.04 -16.99 8.40
N GLN A 24 1.52 -16.26 7.39
CA GLN A 24 2.08 -14.92 7.58
C GLN A 24 1.05 -13.87 7.12
N PHE A 25 0.68 -12.91 7.98
CA PHE A 25 -0.14 -11.77 7.57
C PHE A 25 0.63 -11.04 6.48
N ARG A 26 0.03 -10.64 5.36
CA ARG A 26 0.69 -9.91 4.27
C ARG A 26 -0.22 -8.83 3.71
N LEU A 27 0.39 -7.74 3.23
CA LEU A 27 -0.32 -6.67 2.55
C LEU A 27 0.19 -6.62 1.11
N LEU A 28 -0.22 -7.60 0.32
CA LEU A 28 0.32 -7.82 -1.02
C LEU A 28 -0.28 -6.86 -2.04
N GLY A 29 0.59 -6.23 -2.82
CA GLY A 29 0.22 -5.48 -4.01
C GLY A 29 0.99 -6.00 -5.22
N ARG A 30 0.44 -5.79 -6.41
CA ARG A 30 1.10 -6.04 -7.68
C ARG A 30 1.24 -4.79 -8.53
N ASN A 31 2.30 -4.77 -9.32
CA ASN A 31 2.52 -3.82 -10.40
C ASN A 31 2.75 -4.62 -11.68
N GLY A 32 1.98 -4.33 -12.73
CA GLY A 32 1.90 -5.17 -13.92
C GLY A 32 1.07 -6.43 -13.75
N VAL A 33 0.95 -7.18 -14.85
CA VAL A 33 0.11 -8.41 -14.96
C VAL A 33 0.91 -9.60 -15.47
N ASN A 34 1.87 -9.37 -16.39
CA ASN A 34 2.67 -10.42 -17.03
C ASN A 34 4.17 -10.12 -16.93
N LYS A 35 5.00 -11.18 -16.92
CA LYS A 35 6.47 -11.05 -16.99
C LYS A 35 6.89 -10.36 -18.31
N PRO A 36 8.01 -9.61 -18.32
CA PRO A 36 8.91 -9.31 -17.19
C PRO A 36 8.41 -8.16 -16.29
N GLY A 37 7.33 -7.47 -16.66
CA GLY A 37 6.83 -6.28 -15.94
C GLY A 37 6.00 -6.59 -14.68
N LEU A 38 5.71 -7.86 -14.39
CA LEU A 38 4.97 -8.27 -13.20
C LEU A 38 5.87 -8.26 -11.97
N ARG A 39 5.44 -7.55 -10.93
CA ARG A 39 6.03 -7.56 -9.61
C ARG A 39 4.95 -7.72 -8.55
N VAL A 40 5.28 -8.40 -7.46
CA VAL A 40 4.45 -8.51 -6.27
C VAL A 40 5.30 -8.06 -5.09
N ALA A 41 4.77 -7.18 -4.24
CA ALA A 41 5.48 -6.64 -3.09
C ALA A 41 4.60 -6.69 -1.85
N ASP A 42 5.22 -6.75 -0.68
CA ASP A 42 4.53 -6.70 0.61
C ASP A 42 4.69 -5.34 1.28
N PHE A 43 3.56 -4.66 1.50
CA PHE A 43 3.51 -3.28 1.98
C PHE A 43 3.28 -3.14 3.50
N ARG A 44 3.30 -4.25 4.26
CA ARG A 44 3.08 -4.21 5.73
C ARG A 44 4.00 -3.25 6.47
N GLU A 45 5.24 -3.15 6.03
CA GLU A 45 6.31 -2.39 6.69
C GLU A 45 6.44 -0.96 6.16
N GLN A 46 5.44 -0.45 5.43
CA GLN A 46 5.50 0.89 4.85
C GLN A 46 5.45 2.00 5.93
N THR A 47 6.13 3.11 5.66
CA THR A 47 5.97 4.42 6.34
C THR A 47 5.23 5.36 5.41
N GLY A 48 4.37 6.22 5.94
CA GLY A 48 3.40 6.86 5.05
C GLY A 48 2.21 7.54 5.68
N VAL A 49 1.22 7.75 4.83
CA VAL A 49 -0.14 8.12 5.21
C VAL A 49 -1.09 7.04 4.72
N TYR A 50 -2.14 6.77 5.49
CA TYR A 50 -3.27 5.97 5.04
C TYR A 50 -4.59 6.71 5.24
N ILE A 51 -5.57 6.34 4.44
CA ILE A 51 -6.94 6.81 4.50
C ILE A 51 -7.83 5.58 4.58
N LEU A 52 -8.70 5.53 5.59
CA LEU A 52 -9.77 4.54 5.70
C LEU A 52 -11.07 5.17 5.18
N TYR A 53 -11.80 4.41 4.38
CA TYR A 53 -13.09 4.78 3.84
C TYR A 53 -14.16 3.85 4.37
N GLY A 54 -15.32 4.41 4.68
CA GLY A 54 -16.55 3.64 4.91
C GLY A 54 -17.63 4.06 3.92
N ASN A 55 -18.87 3.73 4.24
CA ASN A 55 -20.04 3.96 3.38
C ASN A 55 -20.28 5.43 3.04
N TYR A 56 -19.91 6.35 3.93
CA TYR A 56 -20.16 7.79 3.78
C TYR A 56 -18.92 8.59 3.36
N GLY A 57 -17.85 7.93 2.93
CA GLY A 57 -16.60 8.56 2.51
C GLY A 57 -15.46 8.31 3.49
N VAL A 58 -14.60 9.31 3.70
CA VAL A 58 -13.41 9.19 4.56
C VAL A 58 -13.84 8.98 6.02
N PHE A 59 -13.49 7.82 6.56
CA PHE A 59 -13.69 7.49 7.96
C PHE A 59 -12.52 7.99 8.82
N ARG A 60 -11.29 7.82 8.34
CA ARG A 60 -10.08 8.20 9.10
C ARG A 60 -8.91 8.48 8.18
N VAL A 61 -8.05 9.41 8.61
CA VAL A 61 -6.71 9.62 8.05
C VAL A 61 -5.69 9.37 9.15
N GLY A 62 -4.58 8.71 8.83
CA GLY A 62 -3.53 8.44 9.80
C GLY A 62 -2.13 8.49 9.20
N ILE A 63 -1.16 8.80 10.06
CA ILE A 63 0.26 8.89 9.73
C ILE A 63 0.98 7.67 10.32
N VAL A 64 1.97 7.16 9.59
CA VAL A 64 2.81 6.01 9.94
C VAL A 64 4.26 6.46 9.88
N THR A 65 4.84 6.77 11.03
CA THR A 65 6.22 7.28 11.16
C THR A 65 7.27 6.18 11.32
N GLU A 66 6.85 4.99 11.72
CA GLU A 66 7.69 3.77 11.84
C GLU A 66 7.18 2.73 10.83
N SER A 67 8.03 1.79 10.39
CA SER A 67 7.68 0.70 9.45
C SER A 67 6.57 -0.21 9.99
N ARG A 68 5.31 0.25 10.00
CA ARG A 68 4.22 -0.38 10.78
C ARG A 68 2.83 -0.17 10.14
N LEU A 69 2.75 0.14 8.85
CA LEU A 69 1.46 0.36 8.18
C LEU A 69 0.49 -0.80 8.39
N GLY A 70 0.95 -2.04 8.15
CA GLY A 70 0.13 -3.24 8.29
C GLY A 70 -0.37 -3.45 9.72
N ILE A 71 0.45 -3.14 10.73
CA ILE A 71 0.05 -3.20 12.14
C ILE A 71 -1.05 -2.16 12.42
N ARG A 72 -0.86 -0.90 11.99
CA ARG A 72 -1.86 0.16 12.19
C ARG A 72 -3.20 -0.18 11.54
N LEU A 73 -3.17 -0.71 10.31
CA LEU A 73 -4.39 -1.15 9.62
C LEU A 73 -5.05 -2.34 10.34
N ARG A 74 -4.26 -3.30 10.82
CA ARG A 74 -4.77 -4.46 11.58
C ARG A 74 -5.36 -4.06 12.94
N ASP A 75 -4.77 -3.08 13.61
CA ASP A 75 -5.30 -2.52 14.85
C ASP A 75 -6.67 -1.89 14.59
N HIS A 76 -6.83 -1.13 13.50
CA HIS A 76 -8.13 -0.61 13.10
C HIS A 76 -9.12 -1.70 12.73
N HIS A 77 -8.69 -2.74 12.02
CA HIS A 77 -9.54 -3.89 11.69
C HIS A 77 -10.05 -4.62 12.95
N THR A 78 -9.23 -4.65 14.02
CA THR A 78 -9.60 -5.33 15.27
C THR A 78 -10.46 -4.47 16.18
N ASN A 79 -10.21 -3.16 16.21
CA ASN A 79 -10.84 -2.24 17.15
C ASN A 79 -12.17 -1.65 16.64
N TYR A 80 -12.39 -1.66 15.33
CA TYR A 80 -13.59 -1.10 14.70
C TYR A 80 -14.42 -2.20 14.03
N SER A 81 -15.73 -1.98 14.02
CA SER A 81 -16.69 -2.86 13.36
C SER A 81 -16.57 -2.77 11.84
N GLU A 82 -17.04 -3.82 11.15
CA GLU A 82 -17.02 -3.91 9.68
C GLU A 82 -17.80 -2.78 8.99
N HIS A 83 -18.73 -2.15 9.69
CA HIS A 83 -19.57 -1.08 9.16
C HIS A 83 -18.91 0.30 9.21
N GLU A 84 -17.76 0.43 9.88
CA GLU A 84 -17.08 1.71 10.04
C GLU A 84 -16.11 2.00 8.88
N TRP A 85 -15.49 0.97 8.30
CA TRP A 85 -14.67 1.12 7.11
C TRP A 85 -14.56 -0.20 6.31
N ASP A 86 -14.55 -0.08 4.99
CA ASP A 86 -14.56 -1.19 4.03
C ASP A 86 -13.38 -1.12 3.03
N ARG A 87 -12.78 0.07 2.86
CA ARG A 87 -11.68 0.30 1.93
C ARG A 87 -10.59 1.14 2.56
N PHE A 88 -9.39 1.07 2.02
CA PHE A 88 -8.29 1.92 2.42
C PHE A 88 -7.39 2.30 1.24
N SER A 89 -6.81 3.49 1.32
CA SER A 89 -5.71 3.91 0.46
C SER A 89 -4.48 4.13 1.33
N TRP A 90 -3.30 3.90 0.77
CA TRP A 90 -2.03 4.12 1.44
C TRP A 90 -1.03 4.77 0.49
N PHE A 91 -0.15 5.58 1.06
CA PHE A 91 0.84 6.39 0.34
C PHE A 91 2.18 6.26 1.07
N GLY A 92 3.14 5.62 0.42
CA GLY A 92 4.36 5.10 1.04
C GLY A 92 5.62 5.88 0.68
N PHE A 93 6.55 5.94 1.62
CA PHE A 93 7.85 6.59 1.49
C PHE A 93 9.02 5.62 1.31
N ARG A 94 8.82 4.33 1.63
CA ARG A 94 9.77 3.26 1.35
C ARG A 94 9.59 2.78 -0.07
N ALA A 95 10.63 2.89 -0.89
CA ALA A 95 10.61 2.37 -2.26
C ALA A 95 10.56 0.84 -2.25
N VAL A 96 9.98 0.24 -3.30
CA VAL A 96 10.05 -1.21 -3.48
C VAL A 96 11.48 -1.60 -3.83
N ASP A 97 12.01 -2.64 -3.17
CA ASP A 97 13.28 -3.26 -3.54
C ASP A 97 13.06 -4.14 -4.77
N TRP A 98 13.82 -3.87 -5.82
CA TRP A 98 13.72 -4.58 -7.09
C TRP A 98 14.43 -5.94 -7.07
N SER A 99 15.05 -6.29 -5.94
CA SER A 99 15.62 -7.60 -5.66
C SER A 99 14.60 -8.44 -4.87
N PRO A 100 13.75 -9.24 -5.53
CA PRO A 100 12.78 -10.08 -4.81
C PRO A 100 13.49 -11.12 -3.94
N ASP A 101 12.82 -11.51 -2.85
CA ASP A 101 13.27 -12.59 -1.98
C ASP A 101 13.19 -13.97 -2.66
N GLU A 102 13.55 -15.02 -1.92
CA GLU A 102 13.46 -16.42 -2.38
C GLU A 102 12.05 -16.85 -2.83
N THR A 103 11.01 -16.13 -2.42
CA THR A 103 9.62 -16.38 -2.83
C THR A 103 9.21 -15.60 -4.08
N GLY A 104 10.09 -14.75 -4.60
CA GLY A 104 9.78 -13.85 -5.72
C GLY A 104 9.06 -12.56 -5.30
N VAL A 105 8.92 -12.31 -3.99
CA VAL A 105 8.22 -11.13 -3.46
C VAL A 105 9.23 -10.02 -3.20
N CYS A 106 8.94 -8.82 -3.70
CA CYS A 106 9.74 -7.64 -3.47
C CYS A 106 9.55 -7.12 -2.04
N GLY A 107 10.67 -6.79 -1.39
CA GLY A 107 10.70 -6.09 -0.11
C GLY A 107 10.55 -4.57 -0.26
N LEU A 108 10.75 -3.86 0.85
CA LEU A 108 10.77 -2.39 0.91
C LEU A 108 12.14 -1.90 1.39
N ASN A 109 12.75 -1.01 0.61
CA ASN A 109 13.98 -0.31 0.97
C ASN A 109 13.77 0.62 2.17
N ASP A 110 14.86 1.01 2.84
CA ASP A 110 14.76 1.97 3.93
C ASP A 110 14.22 3.33 3.50
N THR A 111 13.47 3.95 4.42
CA THR A 111 12.93 5.28 4.23
C THR A 111 14.10 6.22 3.98
N ARG A 112 14.12 6.89 2.82
CA ARG A 112 15.09 7.95 2.57
C ARG A 112 14.83 9.08 3.58
N TYR A 113 15.89 9.75 4.03
CA TYR A 113 15.71 10.96 4.84
C TYR A 113 14.94 11.97 3.98
N LEU A 114 13.70 12.27 4.37
CA LEU A 114 12.86 13.20 3.64
C LEU A 114 13.01 14.58 4.27
N ASP A 115 13.33 15.58 3.46
CA ASP A 115 13.22 16.97 3.87
C ASP A 115 11.74 17.32 4.12
N ALA A 116 11.48 18.13 5.15
CA ALA A 116 10.15 18.55 5.57
C ALA A 116 9.38 19.24 4.43
N GLU A 117 10.07 19.97 3.56
CA GLU A 117 9.48 20.62 2.39
C GLU A 117 8.88 19.61 1.39
N ALA A 118 9.57 18.49 1.15
CA ALA A 118 9.08 17.41 0.29
C ALA A 118 7.84 16.74 0.90
N TRP A 119 7.81 16.61 2.22
CA TRP A 119 6.66 16.10 2.96
C TRP A 119 5.43 17.00 2.86
N ILE A 120 5.61 18.30 3.09
CA ILE A 120 4.53 19.30 3.06
C ILE A 120 3.91 19.35 1.67
N ARG A 121 4.73 19.39 0.61
CA ARG A 121 4.26 19.43 -0.78
C ARG A 121 3.44 18.21 -1.17
N ASP A 122 3.88 17.02 -0.75
CA ASP A 122 3.21 15.77 -1.10
C ASP A 122 1.88 15.59 -0.35
N ILE A 123 1.81 16.04 0.91
CA ILE A 123 0.57 16.08 1.70
C ILE A 123 -0.40 17.13 1.15
N GLU A 124 0.08 18.32 0.79
CA GLU A 124 -0.74 19.34 0.14
C GLU A 124 -1.35 18.79 -1.16
N SER A 125 -0.55 18.13 -1.99
CA SER A 125 -1.02 17.51 -3.24
C SER A 125 -2.09 16.44 -3.00
N LEU A 126 -1.92 15.63 -1.94
CA LEU A 126 -2.89 14.62 -1.53
C LEU A 126 -4.21 15.25 -1.04
N LEU A 127 -4.12 16.31 -0.24
CA LEU A 127 -5.29 17.04 0.27
C LEU A 127 -6.05 17.77 -0.85
N ILE A 128 -5.37 18.43 -1.77
CA ILE A 128 -5.99 19.04 -2.96
C ILE A 128 -6.73 17.98 -3.78
N ARG A 129 -6.09 16.82 -4.01
CA ARG A 129 -6.70 15.73 -4.78
C ARG A 129 -7.93 15.15 -4.08
N ALA A 130 -7.87 14.97 -2.76
CA ALA A 130 -8.94 14.41 -1.96
C ALA A 130 -10.13 15.37 -1.83
N MET A 131 -9.88 16.69 -1.70
CA MET A 131 -10.92 17.70 -1.46
C MET A 131 -11.45 18.38 -2.72
N GLY A 132 -10.72 18.31 -3.84
CA GLY A 132 -11.14 18.87 -5.14
C GLY A 132 -11.59 20.34 -5.09
N PRO A 133 -10.84 21.27 -4.45
CA PRO A 133 -11.25 22.66 -4.36
C PRO A 133 -11.36 23.29 -5.76
N THR A 134 -12.49 23.93 -6.03
CA THR A 134 -12.93 24.40 -7.36
C THR A 134 -12.04 25.49 -8.00
N GLY A 135 -11.04 26.02 -7.29
CA GLY A 135 -10.21 27.14 -7.74
C GLY A 135 -8.75 26.81 -8.11
N GLN A 136 -8.28 25.57 -7.95
CA GLN A 136 -6.88 25.21 -8.23
C GLN A 136 -6.76 24.23 -9.40
N ARG A 137 -5.90 24.57 -10.36
CA ARG A 137 -5.49 23.67 -11.43
C ARG A 137 -4.55 22.63 -10.84
N ILE A 138 -4.93 21.35 -10.91
CA ILE A 138 -4.11 20.23 -10.42
C ILE A 138 -2.91 20.07 -11.37
N GLU A 139 -1.82 20.79 -11.11
CA GLU A 139 -0.58 20.55 -11.82
C GLU A 139 0.16 19.37 -11.17
N ASN A 140 0.12 18.22 -11.84
CA ASN A 140 1.06 17.11 -11.67
C ASN A 140 0.97 16.32 -10.34
N PHE A 141 -0.14 15.60 -10.15
CA PHE A 141 -0.17 14.44 -9.24
C PHE A 141 0.69 13.30 -9.83
N ARG A 142 2.00 13.29 -9.53
CA ARG A 142 2.99 12.37 -10.12
C ARG A 142 3.57 11.41 -9.07
N TYR A 143 2.78 10.63 -8.36
CA TYR A 143 3.37 9.54 -7.57
C TYR A 143 3.99 8.49 -8.50
N GLU A 144 5.18 8.00 -8.15
CA GLU A 144 6.01 7.23 -9.09
C GLU A 144 5.36 5.89 -9.46
N GLU A 145 4.82 5.15 -8.48
CA GLU A 145 4.30 3.81 -8.74
C GLU A 145 2.95 3.51 -8.06
N ARG A 146 1.94 3.20 -8.87
CA ARG A 146 0.67 2.64 -8.39
C ARG A 146 0.77 1.14 -8.22
N TRP A 147 0.24 0.65 -7.10
CA TRP A 147 0.12 -0.78 -6.81
C TRP A 147 -1.34 -1.19 -6.67
N GLU A 148 -1.71 -2.25 -7.38
CA GLU A 148 -3.03 -2.87 -7.32
C GLU A 148 -3.03 -3.94 -6.24
N GLN A 149 -4.09 -4.01 -5.45
CA GLN A 149 -4.19 -5.04 -4.42
C GLN A 149 -4.09 -6.43 -5.04
N VAL A 150 -3.41 -7.33 -4.35
CA VAL A 150 -3.53 -8.77 -4.58
C VAL A 150 -4.54 -9.31 -3.57
N PRO A 151 -5.76 -9.70 -4.03
CA PRO A 151 -6.74 -10.27 -3.12
C PRO A 151 -6.26 -11.56 -2.48
N GLU A 152 -6.71 -11.86 -1.27
CA GLU A 152 -6.38 -13.11 -0.58
C GLU A 152 -6.65 -14.34 -1.47
N SER A 153 -7.81 -14.38 -2.14
CA SER A 153 -8.20 -15.47 -3.03
C SER A 153 -7.19 -15.75 -4.15
N ASP A 154 -6.49 -14.69 -4.58
CA ASP A 154 -5.58 -14.71 -5.72
C ASP A 154 -4.12 -14.75 -5.29
N ALA A 155 -3.83 -14.65 -3.99
CA ALA A 155 -2.47 -14.54 -3.47
C ALA A 155 -1.60 -15.70 -3.94
N VAL A 156 -2.10 -16.94 -3.88
CA VAL A 156 -1.36 -18.12 -4.34
C VAL A 156 -1.04 -18.05 -5.83
N TYR A 157 -2.00 -17.62 -6.65
CA TYR A 157 -1.81 -17.46 -8.09
C TYR A 157 -0.68 -16.47 -8.39
N TRP A 158 -0.73 -15.28 -7.79
CA TRP A 158 0.25 -14.24 -8.04
C TRP A 158 1.63 -14.59 -7.50
N LEU A 159 1.71 -15.20 -6.32
CA LEU A 159 2.97 -15.68 -5.74
C LEU A 159 3.62 -16.74 -6.64
N ASN A 160 2.86 -17.72 -7.12
CA ASN A 160 3.40 -18.72 -8.06
C ASN A 160 3.89 -18.09 -9.37
N LYS A 161 3.23 -17.03 -9.83
CA LYS A 161 3.62 -16.33 -11.06
C LYS A 161 4.93 -15.57 -10.92
N VAL A 162 5.26 -15.05 -9.73
CA VAL A 162 6.51 -14.31 -9.49
C VAL A 162 7.66 -15.16 -8.96
N ARG A 163 7.39 -16.40 -8.52
CA ARG A 163 8.45 -17.32 -8.12
C ARG A 163 9.55 -17.41 -9.19
N PRO A 164 10.83 -17.44 -8.79
CA PRO A 164 11.91 -17.79 -9.68
C PRO A 164 11.61 -19.13 -10.36
N ALA A 165 11.94 -19.26 -11.64
CA ALA A 165 11.93 -20.58 -12.25
C ALA A 165 12.94 -21.44 -11.48
N GLY A 166 12.52 -22.61 -11.00
CA GLY A 166 13.45 -23.58 -10.46
C GLY A 166 14.38 -24.04 -11.59
N ASP A 167 15.67 -24.10 -11.30
CA ASP A 167 16.59 -24.98 -12.03
C ASP A 167 16.14 -26.42 -11.74
N ASP A 168 15.23 -26.95 -12.58
CA ASP A 168 14.97 -28.38 -12.71
C ASP A 168 16.06 -29.04 -13.57
#